data_AF-A0A0K8WJW8-F1
#
_entry.id   AF-A0A0K8WJW8-F1
#
_cell.length_a   1.000
_cell.length_b   1.000
_cell.length_c   1.000
_cell.angle_alpha   90.00
_cell.angle_beta   90.00
_cell.angle_gamma   90.00
#
_symmetry.space_group_name_H-M   'P 1'
#
loop_
_entity.id
_entity.type
_entity.pdbx_description
1 polymer ?
#
loop_
_entity_poly.entity_id
_entity_poly.type
_entity_poly.pdbx_seq_one_letter_code
_entity_poly.pdbx_strand_id
1 'polypeptide(L)'
;HTAINHNGDQLSISLIYANSQFSKKSITMKLFLLALVAAIALNAYVDTHPQRARPQTLVYYPPPTRPPRPILVRVARDVGVGGSLASNPNGGADARLDIAKAIGDPNHNLVAGAFAAGNTDRGPVTTGGSLAYNNNGLGAALSKTHTPGVRDTFTQSVNANLYNNGVHSLDANAFKSQNTLANGFKFDRNGAGLEYSHINGHGASLTKSTIPNFGSQLELAGKANLWSSPDRNTRIDLTGSGSKWTSGPLSGQRDYFGGVGLTHMFG
;
A
#
# COMPACT_ATOMS: atom_id res chain seq x y z
N HIS A 1 22.37 -16.78 61.49
CA HIS A 1 21.78 -15.75 60.61
C HIS A 1 22.78 -15.43 59.51
N THR A 2 22.61 -16.03 58.33
CA THR A 2 23.52 -15.87 57.19
C THR A 2 22.80 -15.02 56.16
N ALA A 3 23.28 -13.79 55.92
CA ALA A 3 22.78 -12.90 54.88
C ALA A 3 23.78 -12.90 53.73
N ILE A 4 23.36 -13.43 52.57
CA ILE A 4 24.10 -13.35 51.30
C ILE A 4 23.47 -12.19 50.52
N ASN A 5 24.29 -11.19 50.17
CA ASN A 5 23.86 -9.95 49.52
C ASN A 5 23.96 -10.10 47.98
N HIS A 6 22.82 -10.01 47.29
CA HIS A 6 22.69 -10.03 45.82
C HIS A 6 22.89 -8.62 45.25
N ASN A 7 24.04 -8.33 44.62
CA ASN A 7 24.23 -7.08 43.87
C ASN A 7 25.11 -7.18 42.61
N GLY A 8 25.53 -8.38 42.18
CA GLY A 8 26.42 -8.58 41.02
C GLY A 8 25.71 -8.72 39.66
N ASP A 9 24.49 -9.23 39.62
CA ASP A 9 23.84 -9.66 38.36
C ASP A 9 23.04 -8.58 37.63
N GLN A 10 22.74 -7.44 38.28
CA GLN A 10 21.92 -6.39 37.67
C GLN A 10 22.70 -5.46 36.71
N LEU A 11 24.01 -5.33 36.88
CA LEU A 11 24.83 -4.46 36.02
C LEU A 11 25.14 -5.09 34.66
N SER A 12 25.26 -6.43 34.61
CA SER A 12 25.54 -7.20 33.40
C SER A 12 24.37 -7.17 32.40
N ILE A 13 23.13 -7.22 32.91
CA ILE A 13 21.91 -7.24 32.08
C ILE A 13 21.59 -5.85 31.51
N SER A 14 21.87 -4.78 32.27
CA SER A 14 21.64 -3.40 31.83
C SER A 14 22.56 -2.97 30.69
N LEU A 15 23.81 -3.43 30.66
CA LEU A 15 24.74 -3.11 29.55
C LEU A 15 24.39 -3.81 28.23
N ILE A 16 23.87 -5.05 28.30
CA ILE A 16 23.43 -5.81 27.11
C ILE A 16 22.16 -5.20 26.50
N TYR A 17 21.25 -4.68 27.33
CA TYR A 17 20.03 -4.00 26.87
C TYR A 17 20.32 -2.66 26.19
N ALA A 18 21.27 -1.87 26.71
CA ALA A 18 21.66 -0.60 26.12
C ALA A 18 22.30 -0.77 24.73
N ASN A 19 23.12 -1.81 24.54
CA ASN A 19 23.81 -2.08 23.27
C ASN A 19 22.85 -2.63 22.18
N SER A 20 21.85 -3.44 22.59
CA SER A 20 20.76 -3.92 21.72
C SER A 20 19.86 -2.79 21.21
N GLN A 21 19.56 -1.81 22.05
CA GLN A 21 18.76 -0.63 21.68
C GLN A 21 19.54 0.32 20.75
N PHE A 22 20.85 0.49 20.95
CA PHE A 22 21.70 1.31 20.07
C PHE A 22 21.85 0.69 18.66
N SER A 23 22.00 -0.63 18.57
CA SER A 23 22.10 -1.35 17.28
C SER A 23 20.80 -1.29 16.47
N LYS A 24 19.63 -1.47 17.11
CA LYS A 24 18.32 -1.36 16.44
C LYS A 24 18.00 0.06 15.96
N LYS A 25 18.39 1.10 16.73
CA LYS A 25 18.26 2.51 16.32
C LYS A 25 19.16 2.83 15.12
N SER A 26 20.39 2.31 15.11
CA SER A 26 21.35 2.48 14.00
C SER A 26 20.85 1.84 12.69
N ILE A 27 20.26 0.64 12.75
CA ILE A 27 19.70 -0.04 11.57
C ILE A 27 18.46 0.69 11.05
N THR A 28 17.59 1.15 11.95
CA THR A 28 16.37 1.89 11.57
C THR A 28 16.72 3.24 10.92
N MET A 29 17.76 3.93 11.42
CA MET A 29 18.24 5.18 10.83
C MET A 29 18.94 4.96 9.47
N LYS A 30 19.70 3.86 9.32
CA LYS A 30 20.31 3.47 8.03
C LYS A 30 19.26 3.13 6.97
N LEU A 31 18.17 2.46 7.34
CA LEU A 31 17.04 2.16 6.45
C LEU A 31 16.30 3.43 6.01
N PHE A 32 16.11 4.40 6.91
CA PHE A 32 15.54 5.70 6.58
C PHE A 32 16.43 6.49 5.61
N LEU A 33 17.75 6.52 5.84
CA LEU A 33 18.68 7.15 4.91
C LEU A 33 18.70 6.42 3.56
N LEU A 34 18.64 5.09 3.53
CA LEU A 34 18.61 4.34 2.27
C LEU A 34 17.33 4.64 1.46
N ALA A 35 16.18 4.75 2.13
CA ALA A 35 14.91 5.10 1.51
C ALA A 35 14.90 6.53 0.97
N LEU A 36 15.49 7.48 1.73
CA LEU A 36 15.66 8.86 1.29
C LEU A 36 16.59 8.92 0.07
N VAL A 37 17.70 8.19 0.08
CA VAL A 37 18.65 8.11 -1.04
C VAL A 37 18.01 7.44 -2.26
N ALA A 38 17.18 6.40 -2.08
CA ALA A 38 16.44 5.78 -3.18
C ALA A 38 15.42 6.74 -3.80
N ALA A 39 14.72 7.53 -2.97
CA ALA A 39 13.79 8.56 -3.44
C ALA A 39 14.53 9.69 -4.19
N ILE A 40 15.71 10.12 -3.71
CA ILE A 40 16.54 11.12 -4.38
C ILE A 40 17.13 10.58 -5.70
N ALA A 41 17.60 9.33 -5.71
CA ALA A 41 18.13 8.68 -6.91
C ALA A 41 17.05 8.47 -7.99
N LEU A 42 15.80 8.17 -7.59
CA LEU A 42 14.68 8.09 -8.53
C LEU A 42 14.33 9.46 -9.13
N ASN A 43 14.36 10.53 -8.33
CA ASN A 43 14.17 11.90 -8.83
C ASN A 43 15.26 12.29 -9.84
N ALA A 44 16.53 12.01 -9.52
CA ALA A 44 17.65 12.29 -10.42
C ALA A 44 17.61 11.47 -11.73
N TYR A 45 17.06 10.24 -11.71
CA TYR A 45 16.89 9.43 -12.92
C TYR A 45 15.82 10.00 -13.88
N VAL A 46 14.75 10.58 -13.32
CA VAL A 46 13.68 11.22 -14.10
C VAL A 46 14.15 12.54 -14.72
N ASP A 47 14.95 13.34 -13.99
CA ASP A 47 15.49 14.61 -14.50
C ASP A 47 16.57 14.44 -15.58
N THR A 48 17.31 13.32 -15.57
CA THR A 48 18.40 13.05 -16.53
C THR A 48 17.93 12.44 -17.86
N HIS A 49 16.67 12.00 -17.94
CA HIS A 49 16.06 11.47 -19.17
C HIS A 49 14.80 12.25 -19.57
N PRO A 50 14.90 13.55 -19.89
CA PRO A 50 13.81 14.25 -20.53
C PRO A 50 13.52 13.55 -21.86
N GLN A 51 12.31 12.99 -22.01
CA GLN A 51 11.86 12.45 -23.29
C GLN A 51 11.94 13.59 -24.33
N ARG A 52 12.93 13.50 -25.23
CA ARG A 52 13.16 14.49 -26.29
C ARG A 52 11.88 14.65 -27.11
N ALA A 53 11.24 15.80 -27.00
CA ALA A 53 10.14 16.20 -27.87
C ALA A 53 10.67 16.31 -29.30
N ARG A 54 10.30 15.35 -30.17
CA ARG A 54 10.45 15.52 -31.62
C ARG A 54 9.33 16.46 -32.08
N PRO A 55 9.62 17.51 -32.87
CA PRO A 55 8.60 18.44 -33.33
C PRO A 55 7.71 17.74 -34.37
N GLN A 56 6.48 17.40 -33.97
CA GLN A 56 5.40 17.09 -34.91
C GLN A 56 4.57 18.35 -35.14
N THR A 57 4.39 18.67 -36.42
CA THR A 57 3.69 19.82 -36.97
C THR A 57 2.28 19.92 -36.39
N LEU A 58 1.99 21.03 -35.70
CA LEU A 58 0.72 21.29 -35.01
C LEU A 58 -0.46 21.42 -35.99
N VAL A 59 -1.43 20.53 -35.88
CA VAL A 59 -2.83 20.89 -36.15
C VAL A 59 -3.33 21.64 -34.92
N TYR A 60 -3.65 22.93 -35.09
CA TYR A 60 -4.14 23.78 -34.01
C TYR A 60 -5.51 23.27 -33.52
N TYR A 61 -5.53 22.67 -32.33
CA TYR A 61 -6.74 22.42 -31.58
C TYR A 61 -6.86 23.48 -30.47
N PRO A 62 -8.06 24.05 -30.26
CA PRO A 62 -8.26 25.05 -29.21
C PRO A 62 -7.91 24.47 -27.83
N PRO A 63 -7.41 25.29 -26.89
CA PRO A 63 -6.99 24.84 -25.58
C PRO A 63 -8.14 24.13 -24.84
N PRO A 64 -7.92 22.95 -24.22
CA PRO A 64 -8.91 22.37 -23.33
C PRO A 64 -9.15 23.33 -22.17
N THR A 65 -10.36 23.87 -22.06
CA THR A 65 -10.78 24.81 -21.00
C THR A 65 -10.96 24.16 -19.63
N ARG A 66 -10.31 23.03 -19.38
CA ARG A 66 -10.31 22.39 -18.06
C ARG A 66 -8.90 21.91 -17.74
N PRO A 67 -8.26 22.43 -16.67
CA PRO A 67 -7.02 21.81 -16.19
C PRO A 67 -7.29 20.33 -15.92
N PRO A 68 -6.33 19.43 -16.22
CA PRO A 68 -6.45 18.03 -15.89
C PRO A 68 -6.73 17.94 -14.40
N ARG A 69 -7.96 17.55 -14.04
CA ARG A 69 -8.25 17.23 -12.66
C ARG A 69 -7.32 16.06 -12.35
N PRO A 70 -6.52 16.12 -11.27
CA PRO A 70 -5.84 14.92 -10.79
C PRO A 70 -6.87 13.81 -10.71
N ILE A 71 -6.44 12.55 -10.85
CA ILE A 71 -7.26 11.40 -10.46
C ILE A 71 -7.38 11.46 -8.93
N LEU A 72 -8.05 12.51 -8.43
CA LEU A 72 -8.89 12.42 -7.28
C LEU A 72 -9.85 11.31 -7.68
N VAL A 73 -9.87 10.25 -6.87
CA VAL A 73 -11.06 9.42 -6.70
C VAL A 73 -12.24 10.31 -6.99
N ARG A 74 -12.93 10.08 -8.11
CA ARG A 74 -14.13 10.85 -8.40
C ARG A 74 -15.05 10.51 -7.24
N VAL A 75 -15.11 11.38 -6.23
CA VAL A 75 -16.21 11.43 -5.28
C VAL A 75 -17.37 11.97 -6.10
N ALA A 76 -17.83 11.13 -7.02
CA ALA A 76 -19.21 11.19 -7.39
C ALA A 76 -19.96 10.76 -6.12
N ARG A 77 -21.15 11.32 -5.91
CA ARG A 77 -22.04 10.95 -4.80
C ARG A 77 -22.61 9.54 -4.99
N ASP A 78 -21.87 8.70 -5.71
CA ASP A 78 -22.36 7.57 -6.47
C ASP A 78 -22.05 6.28 -5.72
N VAL A 79 -23.00 5.38 -5.84
CA VAL A 79 -22.78 3.97 -5.55
C VAL A 79 -21.91 3.43 -6.68
N GLY A 80 -20.64 3.17 -6.40
CA GLY A 80 -19.76 2.44 -7.30
C GLY A 80 -20.08 0.95 -7.22
N VAL A 81 -20.36 0.33 -8.35
CA VAL A 81 -20.39 -1.12 -8.50
C VAL A 81 -19.22 -1.51 -9.39
N GLY A 82 -18.35 -2.37 -8.88
CA GLY A 82 -17.17 -2.84 -9.58
C GLY A 82 -17.07 -4.35 -9.54
N GLY A 83 -16.27 -4.90 -10.44
CA GLY A 83 -15.96 -6.31 -10.43
C GLY A 83 -14.70 -6.63 -11.22
N SER A 84 -14.11 -7.77 -10.91
CA SER A 84 -12.94 -8.29 -11.62
C SER A 84 -13.06 -9.79 -11.83
N LEU A 85 -12.51 -10.26 -12.94
CA LEU A 85 -12.33 -11.68 -13.24
C LEU A 85 -10.89 -11.90 -13.67
N ALA A 86 -10.19 -12.83 -13.01
CA ALA A 86 -8.82 -13.20 -13.34
C ALA A 86 -8.71 -14.71 -13.51
N SER A 87 -8.07 -15.19 -14.58
CA SER A 87 -7.84 -16.62 -14.76
C SER A 87 -6.88 -17.14 -13.71
N ASN A 88 -7.22 -18.28 -13.08
CA ASN A 88 -6.37 -18.91 -12.08
C ASN A 88 -5.68 -20.16 -12.66
N PRO A 89 -4.34 -20.25 -12.66
CA PRO A 89 -3.61 -21.41 -13.18
C PRO A 89 -3.94 -22.73 -12.46
N ASN A 90 -4.46 -22.67 -11.24
CA ASN A 90 -4.86 -23.84 -10.45
C ASN A 90 -6.31 -24.31 -10.71
N GLY A 91 -6.99 -23.69 -11.68
CA GLY A 91 -8.37 -23.98 -12.08
C GLY A 91 -9.34 -22.82 -11.81
N GLY A 92 -10.31 -22.65 -12.72
CA GLY A 92 -11.34 -21.61 -12.63
C GLY A 92 -10.85 -20.17 -12.89
N ALA A 93 -11.69 -19.21 -12.54
CA ALA A 93 -11.38 -17.79 -12.53
C ALA A 93 -11.65 -17.22 -11.13
N ASP A 94 -10.76 -16.36 -10.65
CA ASP A 94 -10.96 -15.58 -9.46
C ASP A 94 -11.89 -14.40 -9.81
N ALA A 95 -13.11 -14.47 -9.30
CA ALA A 95 -14.15 -13.49 -9.46
C ALA A 95 -14.24 -12.60 -8.21
N ARG A 96 -14.48 -11.31 -8.42
CA ARG A 96 -14.77 -10.35 -7.37
C ARG A 96 -15.90 -9.43 -7.81
N LEU A 97 -16.79 -9.13 -6.88
CA LEU A 97 -17.82 -8.11 -6.98
C LEU A 97 -17.71 -7.18 -5.78
N ASP A 98 -17.75 -5.88 -6.02
CA ASP A 98 -17.72 -4.86 -4.99
C ASP A 98 -18.79 -3.80 -5.20
N ILE A 99 -19.27 -3.30 -4.07
CA ILE A 99 -20.17 -2.16 -3.98
C ILE A 99 -19.58 -1.16 -3.00
N ALA A 100 -19.59 0.11 -3.35
CA ALA A 100 -19.12 1.18 -2.48
C ALA A 100 -20.01 2.40 -2.63
N LYS A 101 -20.14 3.18 -1.56
CA LYS A 101 -20.83 4.47 -1.56
C LYS A 101 -19.96 5.49 -0.88
N ALA A 102 -19.74 6.61 -1.55
CA ALA A 102 -19.10 7.79 -0.99
C ALA A 102 -20.13 8.89 -0.72
N ILE A 103 -20.02 9.54 0.42
CA ILE A 103 -20.78 10.76 0.76
C ILE A 103 -19.80 11.87 1.15
N GLY A 104 -20.17 13.12 0.86
CA GLY A 104 -19.34 14.29 1.11
C GLY A 104 -18.65 14.81 -0.15
N ASP A 105 -17.49 15.43 0.03
CA ASP A 105 -16.69 16.06 -1.01
C ASP A 105 -15.24 15.51 -1.00
N PRO A 106 -14.40 15.83 -2.01
CA PRO A 106 -13.04 15.30 -2.08
C PRO A 106 -12.15 15.63 -0.87
N ASN A 107 -12.42 16.72 -0.16
CA ASN A 107 -11.69 17.12 1.03
C ASN A 107 -12.30 16.49 2.29
N HIS A 108 -13.61 16.27 2.33
CA HIS A 108 -14.31 15.68 3.47
C HIS A 108 -15.30 14.61 3.00
N ASN A 109 -14.89 13.35 3.05
CA ASN A 109 -15.76 12.26 2.64
C ASN A 109 -15.75 11.08 3.60
N LEU A 110 -16.86 10.35 3.55
CA LEU A 110 -17.03 9.04 4.15
C LEU A 110 -17.32 8.05 3.02
N VAL A 111 -16.57 6.96 2.98
CA VAL A 111 -16.73 5.88 2.01
C VAL A 111 -17.04 4.59 2.77
N ALA A 112 -18.14 3.95 2.43
CA ALA A 112 -18.47 2.62 2.91
C ALA A 112 -18.51 1.66 1.74
N GLY A 113 -18.08 0.42 1.93
CA GLY A 113 -18.11 -0.58 0.87
C GLY A 113 -18.22 -2.00 1.39
N ALA A 114 -18.64 -2.89 0.50
CA ALA A 114 -18.71 -4.32 0.73
C ALA A 114 -18.29 -5.07 -0.54
N PHE A 115 -17.82 -6.29 -0.38
CA PHE A 115 -17.44 -7.12 -1.50
C PHE A 115 -17.64 -8.61 -1.21
N ALA A 116 -17.69 -9.38 -2.31
CA ALA A 116 -17.55 -10.82 -2.31
C ALA A 116 -16.52 -11.22 -3.37
N ALA A 117 -15.64 -12.16 -3.05
CA ALA A 117 -14.65 -12.68 -3.97
C ALA A 117 -14.46 -14.19 -3.77
N GLY A 118 -14.26 -14.92 -4.85
CA GLY A 118 -14.06 -16.37 -4.81
C GLY A 118 -13.63 -16.91 -6.17
N ASN A 119 -13.26 -18.17 -6.22
CA ASN A 119 -12.89 -18.84 -7.46
C ASN A 119 -14.11 -19.59 -8.03
N THR A 120 -14.31 -19.54 -9.35
CA THR A 120 -15.47 -20.13 -10.03
C THR A 120 -15.45 -21.65 -10.13
N ASP A 121 -14.30 -22.29 -9.95
CA ASP A 121 -14.16 -23.75 -9.99
C ASP A 121 -14.41 -24.36 -8.59
N ARG A 122 -13.78 -23.80 -7.54
CA ARG A 122 -13.86 -24.32 -6.17
C ARG A 122 -13.23 -23.38 -5.14
N GLY A 123 -13.73 -23.44 -3.91
CA GLY A 123 -13.16 -22.72 -2.76
C GLY A 123 -14.16 -21.83 -2.04
N PRO A 124 -13.82 -21.38 -0.82
CA PRO A 124 -14.71 -20.55 -0.03
C PRO A 124 -14.83 -19.14 -0.64
N VAL A 125 -16.04 -18.59 -0.59
CA VAL A 125 -16.28 -17.18 -0.94
C VAL A 125 -15.82 -16.31 0.22
N THR A 126 -14.85 -15.45 -0.05
CA THR A 126 -14.41 -14.39 0.86
C THR A 126 -15.37 -13.21 0.77
N THR A 127 -15.92 -12.79 1.90
CA THR A 127 -16.72 -11.57 1.99
C THR A 127 -16.01 -10.53 2.83
N GLY A 128 -16.33 -9.26 2.62
CA GLY A 128 -15.76 -8.21 3.44
C GLY A 128 -16.51 -6.90 3.34
N GLY A 129 -16.22 -6.03 4.30
CA GLY A 129 -16.75 -4.68 4.38
C GLY A 129 -15.68 -3.70 4.81
N SER A 130 -15.84 -2.44 4.42
CA SER A 130 -14.93 -1.35 4.77
C SER A 130 -15.69 -0.06 5.05
N LEU A 131 -15.13 0.74 5.95
CA LEU A 131 -15.55 2.10 6.23
C LEU A 131 -14.30 2.98 6.30
N ALA A 132 -14.27 4.07 5.53
CA ALA A 132 -13.16 5.01 5.49
C ALA A 132 -13.68 6.43 5.61
N TYR A 133 -12.96 7.27 6.32
CA TYR A 133 -13.22 8.69 6.47
C TYR A 133 -11.96 9.45 6.06
N ASN A 134 -12.12 10.52 5.29
CA ASN A 134 -11.07 11.43 4.88
C ASN A 134 -11.45 12.86 5.24
N ASN A 135 -10.46 13.60 5.75
CA ASN A 135 -10.52 15.00 6.12
C ASN A 135 -9.22 15.68 5.72
N ASN A 136 -9.25 16.38 4.59
CA ASN A 136 -8.21 17.21 4.03
C ASN A 136 -6.82 16.53 3.97
N GLY A 137 -6.80 15.29 3.48
CA GLY A 137 -5.57 14.49 3.35
C GLY A 137 -5.22 13.66 4.59
N LEU A 138 -5.94 13.82 5.71
CA LEU A 138 -5.89 12.88 6.82
C LEU A 138 -7.06 11.91 6.73
N GLY A 139 -6.79 10.62 6.77
CA GLY A 139 -7.83 9.61 6.72
C GLY A 139 -7.67 8.51 7.75
N ALA A 140 -8.78 7.85 8.02
CA ALA A 140 -8.87 6.67 8.85
C ALA A 140 -9.78 5.65 8.16
N ALA A 141 -9.42 4.38 8.24
CA ALA A 141 -10.21 3.31 7.65
C ALA A 141 -10.24 2.07 8.54
N LEU A 142 -11.36 1.36 8.45
CA LEU A 142 -11.63 0.08 9.08
C LEU A 142 -12.06 -0.89 8.00
N SER A 143 -11.59 -2.13 8.06
CA SER A 143 -12.07 -3.19 7.18
C SER A 143 -12.12 -4.53 7.90
N LYS A 144 -13.08 -5.35 7.49
CA LYS A 144 -13.21 -6.73 7.96
C LYS A 144 -13.38 -7.65 6.76
N THR A 145 -12.66 -8.75 6.75
CA THR A 145 -12.79 -9.80 5.75
C THR A 145 -12.98 -11.15 6.43
N HIS A 146 -13.87 -11.98 5.90
CA HIS A 146 -14.16 -13.32 6.37
C HIS A 146 -14.05 -14.28 5.19
N THR A 147 -13.16 -15.27 5.31
CA THR A 147 -13.08 -16.41 4.39
C THR A 147 -13.42 -17.67 5.20
N PRO A 148 -14.61 -18.27 4.98
CA PRO A 148 -15.05 -19.44 5.71
C PRO A 148 -14.00 -20.56 5.69
N GLY A 149 -13.69 -21.11 6.86
CA GLY A 149 -12.73 -22.21 7.00
C GLY A 149 -11.27 -21.86 6.66
N VAL A 150 -10.94 -20.58 6.47
CA VAL A 150 -9.57 -20.13 6.14
C VAL A 150 -9.09 -19.07 7.12
N ARG A 151 -9.72 -17.88 7.12
CA ARG A 151 -9.23 -16.74 7.89
C ARG A 151 -10.28 -15.64 8.07
N ASP A 152 -10.26 -15.04 9.24
CA ASP A 152 -10.85 -13.75 9.57
C ASP A 152 -9.77 -12.69 9.72
N THR A 153 -9.99 -11.51 9.16
CA THR A 153 -9.08 -10.37 9.31
C THR A 153 -9.86 -9.11 9.63
N PHE A 154 -9.44 -8.37 10.65
CA PHE A 154 -9.93 -7.04 10.96
C PHE A 154 -8.76 -6.05 10.92
N THR A 155 -8.84 -5.03 10.06
CA THR A 155 -7.76 -4.07 9.86
C THR A 155 -8.24 -2.65 10.16
N GLN A 156 -7.39 -1.90 10.84
CA GLN A 156 -7.56 -0.49 11.15
C GLN A 156 -6.35 0.23 10.59
N SER A 157 -6.57 1.34 9.88
CA SER A 157 -5.50 2.12 9.28
C SER A 157 -5.75 3.61 9.40
N VAL A 158 -4.67 4.36 9.40
CA VAL A 158 -4.66 5.81 9.30
C VAL A 158 -3.71 6.22 8.18
N ASN A 159 -4.04 7.29 7.48
CA ASN A 159 -3.21 7.88 6.45
C ASN A 159 -3.12 9.40 6.65
N ALA A 160 -2.01 9.97 6.23
CA ALA A 160 -1.78 11.40 6.26
C ALA A 160 -1.01 11.82 5.00
N ASN A 161 -1.54 12.82 4.29
CA ASN A 161 -0.84 13.47 3.20
C ASN A 161 0.24 14.39 3.79
N LEU A 162 1.50 14.07 3.50
CA LEU A 162 2.65 14.83 3.99
C LEU A 162 3.02 15.97 3.03
N TYR A 163 2.76 15.78 1.74
CA TYR A 163 3.04 16.76 0.70
C TYR A 163 2.13 16.51 -0.49
N ASN A 164 1.58 17.58 -1.06
CA ASN A 164 0.85 17.53 -2.31
C ASN A 164 0.91 18.90 -3.00
N ASN A 165 1.40 18.93 -4.25
CA ASN A 165 1.45 20.13 -5.08
C ASN A 165 0.64 19.99 -6.38
N GLY A 166 -0.22 18.97 -6.47
CA GLY A 166 -1.00 18.63 -7.66
C GLY A 166 -0.24 17.83 -8.72
N VAL A 167 1.09 17.79 -8.67
CA VAL A 167 1.95 17.00 -9.58
C VAL A 167 2.57 15.81 -8.84
N HIS A 168 3.06 16.04 -7.64
CA HIS A 168 3.65 15.08 -6.72
C HIS A 168 2.80 15.00 -5.46
N SER A 169 2.60 13.79 -4.95
CA SER A 169 2.03 13.54 -3.63
C SER A 169 2.93 12.59 -2.85
N LEU A 170 3.07 12.85 -1.56
CA LEU A 170 3.71 11.97 -0.58
C LEU A 170 2.73 11.73 0.56
N ASP A 171 2.41 10.46 0.78
CA ASP A 171 1.48 10.01 1.80
C ASP A 171 2.20 9.10 2.79
N ALA A 172 1.83 9.18 4.06
CA ALA A 172 2.23 8.26 5.10
C ALA A 172 1.03 7.46 5.58
N ASN A 173 1.23 6.17 5.82
CA ASN A 173 0.17 5.29 6.30
C ASN A 173 0.67 4.42 7.45
N ALA A 174 -0.24 4.08 8.36
CA ALA A 174 0.00 3.09 9.41
C ALA A 174 -1.23 2.21 9.57
N PHE A 175 -1.03 0.96 9.93
CA PHE A 175 -2.11 0.00 10.12
C PHE A 175 -1.83 -1.00 11.22
N LYS A 176 -2.92 -1.54 11.77
CA LYS A 176 -2.96 -2.70 12.64
C LYS A 176 -4.00 -3.66 12.11
N SER A 177 -3.64 -4.93 12.02
CA SER A 177 -4.48 -5.99 11.49
C SER A 177 -4.50 -7.17 12.45
N GLN A 178 -5.69 -7.59 12.87
CA GLN A 178 -5.92 -8.76 13.71
C GLN A 178 -6.37 -9.89 12.81
N ASN A 179 -5.68 -11.02 12.86
CA ASN A 179 -5.93 -12.17 12.00
C ASN A 179 -6.28 -13.39 12.87
N THR A 180 -7.34 -14.10 12.52
CA THR A 180 -7.73 -15.38 13.14
C THR A 180 -7.79 -16.43 12.04
N LEU A 181 -7.00 -17.48 12.13
CA LEU A 181 -7.06 -18.60 11.19
C LEU A 181 -8.17 -19.58 11.58
N ALA A 182 -8.52 -20.47 10.64
CA ALA A 182 -9.51 -21.52 10.83
C ALA A 182 -9.23 -22.46 12.02
N ASN A 183 -7.97 -22.67 12.36
CA ASN A 183 -7.55 -23.46 13.52
C ASN A 183 -7.64 -22.70 14.86
N GLY A 184 -8.19 -21.47 14.86
CA GLY A 184 -8.31 -20.62 16.03
C GLY A 184 -7.04 -19.84 16.38
N PHE A 185 -5.93 -20.03 15.68
CA PHE A 185 -4.70 -19.26 15.92
C PHE A 185 -4.92 -17.79 15.58
N LYS A 186 -4.57 -16.90 16.52
CA LYS A 186 -4.72 -15.46 16.39
C LYS A 186 -3.36 -14.78 16.37
N PHE A 187 -3.19 -13.84 15.45
CA PHE A 187 -1.99 -13.03 15.39
C PHE A 187 -2.28 -11.61 14.90
N ASP A 188 -1.52 -10.67 15.43
CA ASP A 188 -1.55 -9.28 14.99
C ASP A 188 -0.47 -9.03 13.93
N ARG A 189 -0.76 -8.14 12.98
CA ARG A 189 0.21 -7.57 12.05
C ARG A 189 0.08 -6.06 12.09
N ASN A 190 1.17 -5.40 12.45
CA ASN A 190 1.25 -3.94 12.47
C ASN A 190 2.18 -3.49 11.36
N GLY A 191 1.92 -2.33 10.76
CA GLY A 191 2.83 -1.79 9.76
C GLY A 191 2.67 -0.30 9.55
N ALA A 192 3.65 0.26 8.87
CA ALA A 192 3.62 1.63 8.42
C ALA A 192 4.41 1.75 7.11
N GLY A 193 4.05 2.73 6.30
CA GLY A 193 4.67 2.96 5.01
C GLY A 193 4.64 4.41 4.58
N LEU A 194 5.36 4.64 3.50
CA LEU A 194 5.34 5.87 2.73
C LEU A 194 5.00 5.53 1.30
N GLU A 195 4.20 6.38 0.67
CA GLU A 195 3.79 6.25 -0.72
C GLU A 195 4.02 7.57 -1.44
N TYR A 196 4.69 7.48 -2.57
CA TYR A 196 4.88 8.58 -3.51
C TYR A 196 4.04 8.33 -4.75
N SER A 197 3.35 9.36 -5.23
CA SER A 197 2.62 9.32 -6.49
C SER A 197 2.86 10.58 -7.33
N HIS A 198 2.81 10.41 -8.65
CA HIS A 198 2.95 11.46 -9.63
C HIS A 198 1.72 11.53 -10.53
N ILE A 199 1.34 12.72 -10.99
CA ILE A 199 0.14 12.97 -11.82
C ILE A 199 0.13 12.17 -13.13
N ASN A 200 1.31 11.79 -13.64
CA ASN A 200 1.43 10.94 -14.84
C ASN A 200 1.20 9.45 -14.55
N GLY A 201 0.87 9.05 -13.32
CA GLY A 201 0.56 7.67 -12.95
C GLY A 201 1.76 6.83 -12.51
N HIS A 202 2.93 7.47 -12.28
CA HIS A 202 4.06 6.82 -11.62
C HIS A 202 3.88 6.84 -10.11
N GLY A 203 4.39 5.82 -9.44
CA GLY A 203 4.39 5.77 -7.98
C GLY A 203 5.41 4.79 -7.44
N ALA A 204 5.75 4.99 -6.17
CA ALA A 204 6.62 4.10 -5.43
C ALA A 204 6.16 4.05 -3.98
N SER A 205 6.28 2.90 -3.33
CA SER A 205 5.97 2.78 -1.91
C SER A 205 7.00 1.94 -1.18
N LEU A 206 7.15 2.24 0.11
CA LEU A 206 7.98 1.51 1.04
C LEU A 206 7.14 1.21 2.28
N THR A 207 6.96 -0.07 2.60
CA THR A 207 6.18 -0.50 3.76
C THR A 207 7.02 -1.41 4.65
N LYS A 208 7.00 -1.15 5.95
CA LYS A 208 7.50 -2.08 6.97
C LYS A 208 6.33 -2.62 7.75
N SER A 209 6.27 -3.95 7.89
CA SER A 209 5.29 -4.61 8.74
C SER A 209 5.95 -5.59 9.71
N THR A 210 5.29 -5.88 10.83
CA THR A 210 5.78 -6.75 11.89
C THR A 210 4.63 -7.54 12.47
N ILE A 211 4.87 -8.84 12.63
CA ILE A 211 4.04 -9.76 13.41
C ILE A 211 4.75 -9.94 14.76
N PRO A 212 4.17 -9.49 15.88
CA PRO A 212 4.79 -9.64 17.20
C PRO A 212 5.15 -11.10 17.48
N ASN A 213 6.34 -11.32 18.05
CA ASN A 213 6.90 -12.64 18.36
C ASN A 213 7.13 -13.58 17.16
N PHE A 214 6.95 -13.10 15.93
CA PHE A 214 7.23 -13.87 14.72
C PHE A 214 8.33 -13.23 13.89
N GLY A 215 8.15 -11.98 13.42
CA GLY A 215 9.15 -11.35 12.57
C GLY A 215 8.67 -10.08 11.87
N SER A 216 9.58 -9.45 11.13
CA SER A 216 9.34 -8.20 10.40
C SER A 216 9.64 -8.35 8.91
N GLN A 217 8.82 -7.74 8.07
CA GLN A 217 8.95 -7.73 6.63
C GLN A 217 9.09 -6.29 6.13
N LEU A 218 9.98 -6.09 5.16
CA LEU A 218 10.12 -4.84 4.42
C LEU A 218 9.66 -5.08 2.99
N GLU A 219 8.89 -4.14 2.43
CA GLU A 219 8.33 -4.22 1.09
C GLU A 219 8.58 -2.91 0.35
N LEU A 220 8.97 -3.04 -0.91
CA LEU A 220 9.12 -1.97 -1.88
C LEU A 220 8.20 -2.27 -3.06
N ALA A 221 7.42 -1.30 -3.49
CA ALA A 221 6.60 -1.42 -4.69
C ALA A 221 6.77 -0.21 -5.60
N GLY A 222 6.50 -0.42 -6.89
CA GLY A 222 6.61 0.58 -7.92
C GLY A 222 5.51 0.41 -8.96
N LYS A 223 5.07 1.54 -9.50
CA LYS A 223 4.15 1.63 -10.61
C LYS A 223 4.70 2.63 -11.63
N ALA A 224 4.64 2.26 -12.91
CA ALA A 224 4.94 3.15 -14.01
C ALA A 224 3.82 3.10 -15.04
N ASN A 225 3.29 4.27 -15.40
CA ASN A 225 2.43 4.39 -16.56
C ASN A 225 3.31 4.31 -17.81
N LEU A 226 3.06 3.30 -18.65
CA LEU A 226 3.80 3.08 -19.88
C LEU A 226 3.20 3.88 -21.03
N TRP A 227 1.87 4.01 -21.04
CA TRP A 227 1.15 4.70 -22.09
C TRP A 227 -0.24 5.13 -21.61
N SER A 228 -0.67 6.29 -22.06
CA SER A 228 -2.05 6.75 -21.90
C SER A 228 -2.58 7.27 -23.22
N SER A 229 -3.84 6.99 -23.48
CA SER A 229 -4.54 7.56 -24.63
C SER A 229 -4.62 9.09 -24.51
N PRO A 230 -4.78 9.83 -25.62
CA PRO A 230 -4.88 11.29 -25.60
C PRO A 230 -6.02 11.83 -24.73
N ASP A 231 -7.15 11.10 -24.69
CA ASP A 231 -8.31 11.38 -23.84
C ASP A 231 -8.14 10.90 -22.38
N ARG A 232 -7.01 10.24 -22.08
CA ARG A 232 -6.67 9.61 -20.79
C ARG A 232 -7.66 8.54 -20.32
N ASN A 233 -8.51 8.07 -21.21
CA ASN A 233 -9.55 7.11 -20.88
C ASN A 233 -9.01 5.67 -20.85
N THR A 234 -7.92 5.41 -21.58
CA THR A 234 -7.19 4.14 -21.60
C THR A 234 -5.76 4.34 -21.12
N ARG A 235 -5.28 3.45 -20.26
CA ARG A 235 -3.87 3.44 -19.83
C ARG A 235 -3.32 2.03 -19.74
N ILE A 236 -2.01 1.93 -19.96
CA ILE A 236 -1.22 0.72 -19.75
C ILE A 236 -0.22 1.01 -18.64
N ASP A 237 -0.30 0.23 -17.58
CA ASP A 237 0.53 0.37 -16.38
C ASP A 237 1.43 -0.86 -16.23
N LEU A 238 2.68 -0.63 -15.84
CA LEU A 238 3.58 -1.63 -15.30
C LEU A 238 3.60 -1.51 -13.78
N THR A 239 3.46 -2.62 -13.08
CA THR A 239 3.59 -2.70 -11.62
C THR A 239 4.64 -3.73 -11.25
N GLY A 240 5.30 -3.50 -10.12
CA GLY A 240 6.22 -4.47 -9.55
C GLY A 240 6.37 -4.25 -8.05
N SER A 241 6.66 -5.32 -7.33
CA SER A 241 7.01 -5.25 -5.92
C SER A 241 8.03 -6.32 -5.54
N GLY A 242 8.74 -6.03 -4.45
CA GLY A 242 9.69 -6.93 -3.83
C GLY A 242 9.58 -6.79 -2.32
N SER A 243 9.48 -7.91 -1.63
CA SER A 243 9.46 -7.95 -0.18
C SER A 243 10.56 -8.85 0.36
N LYS A 244 11.00 -8.57 1.59
CA LYS A 244 11.98 -9.38 2.30
C LYS A 244 11.65 -9.44 3.78
N TRP A 245 11.65 -10.64 4.33
CA TRP A 245 11.66 -10.84 5.77
C TRP A 245 13.03 -10.46 6.34
N THR A 246 13.01 -9.50 7.25
CA THR A 246 14.20 -8.91 7.88
C THR A 246 14.52 -9.55 9.24
N SER A 247 13.58 -10.29 9.81
CA SER A 247 13.74 -10.98 11.08
C SER A 247 12.72 -12.12 11.20
N GLY A 248 12.92 -12.98 12.20
CA GLY A 248 12.03 -14.10 12.49
C GLY A 248 12.40 -15.40 11.79
N PRO A 249 11.56 -16.45 11.92
CA PRO A 249 11.78 -17.75 11.28
C PRO A 249 11.88 -17.67 9.75
N LEU A 250 11.27 -16.64 9.13
CA LEU A 250 11.30 -16.42 7.69
C LEU A 250 12.44 -15.47 7.26
N SER A 251 13.34 -15.07 8.16
CA SER A 251 14.40 -14.10 7.87
C SER A 251 15.19 -14.48 6.62
N GLY A 252 15.34 -13.53 5.70
CA GLY A 252 16.03 -13.72 4.43
C GLY A 252 15.13 -14.13 3.27
N GLN A 253 13.93 -14.68 3.54
CA GLN A 253 12.95 -15.01 2.50
C GLN A 253 12.51 -13.75 1.75
N ARG A 254 12.40 -13.88 0.42
CA ARG A 254 12.04 -12.79 -0.48
C ARG A 254 10.91 -13.23 -1.39
N ASP A 255 10.00 -12.29 -1.65
CA ASP A 255 8.90 -12.48 -2.59
C ASP A 255 8.92 -11.34 -3.60
N TYR A 256 8.66 -11.66 -4.87
CA TYR A 256 8.67 -10.69 -5.96
C TYR A 256 7.39 -10.82 -6.78
N PHE A 257 6.90 -9.69 -7.26
CA PHE A 257 5.75 -9.62 -8.14
C PHE A 257 6.01 -8.62 -9.26
N GLY A 258 5.45 -8.91 -10.43
CA GLY A 258 5.44 -8.01 -11.58
C GLY A 258 4.15 -8.22 -12.36
N GLY A 259 3.59 -7.13 -12.87
CA GLY A 259 2.34 -7.17 -13.61
C GLY A 259 2.24 -6.05 -14.64
N VAL A 260 1.48 -6.31 -15.70
CA VAL A 260 1.06 -5.29 -16.67
C VAL A 260 -0.46 -5.23 -16.63
N GLY A 261 -1.00 -4.02 -16.53
CA GLY A 261 -2.44 -3.79 -16.45
C GLY A 261 -2.92 -2.83 -17.54
N LEU A 262 -4.08 -3.12 -18.12
CA LEU A 262 -4.81 -2.19 -18.97
C LEU A 262 -6.03 -1.70 -18.19
N THR A 263 -6.20 -0.38 -18.08
CA THR A 263 -7.41 0.22 -17.53
C THR A 263 -8.12 0.99 -18.64
N HIS A 264 -9.42 0.79 -18.78
CA HIS A 264 -10.29 1.61 -19.62
C HIS A 264 -11.46 2.11 -18.78
N MET A 265 -11.73 3.42 -18.83
CA MET A 265 -12.87 4.02 -18.14
C MET A 265 -14.04 4.15 -19.12
N PHE A 266 -15.22 3.66 -18.74
CA PHE A 266 -16.43 3.86 -19.53
C PHE A 266 -17.15 5.09 -19.00
N GLY A 267 -17.48 6.02 -19.89
CA GLY A 267 -18.15 7.28 -19.59
C GLY A 267 -19.66 7.19 -19.65
#